data_AF-A0A0G4L8U5-F1
#
_entry.id   AF-A0A0G4L8U5-F1
#
_cell.length_a   1.000
_cell.length_b   1.000
_cell.length_c   1.000
_cell.angle_alpha   90.00
_cell.angle_beta   90.00
_cell.angle_gamma   90.00
#
_symmetry.space_group_name_H-M   'P 1'
#
loop_
_entity.id
_entity.type
_entity.pdbx_description
1 polymer ?
#
loop_
_entity_poly.entity_id
_entity_poly.type
_entity_poly.pdbx_seq_one_letter_code
_entity_poly.pdbx_strand_id
1 'polypeptide(L)'
;MSYIYSRRWSCEETDVTRQLKNELFVQQHASINWKAHRNDIATTDNYHPKTWVLNTVNWLLINVWEPYLKTSSIKEKAEAWVSELVDMEDANTDYAGLAPVSNPMNEIVCYIRDGPGSYSVRRHTERLHDALWMNAEGMLCNGTNGVQSWDTAFTIQAIMAAGLEKDERWRPMLNKALGFLDRQQIRENCKDQEKCYRQHRKGGWPFSNRDQGYIVSDCVSECIKSVVMLQKSEGYPQLLDDQRIFDAIDAILLFQNDTGGVGTYENRRGGKYMDARRRA
;
A
#
# COMPACT_ATOMS: atom_id res chain seq x y z
N MET A 1 -2.90 12.57 -0.44
CA MET A 1 -2.37 13.68 0.40
C MET A 1 -2.06 14.97 -0.38
N SER A 2 -1.16 14.97 -1.37
CA SER A 2 -0.76 16.21 -2.09
C SER A 2 -1.94 16.94 -2.75
N TYR A 3 -2.85 16.21 -3.39
CA TYR A 3 -4.08 16.74 -3.97
C TYR A 3 -4.94 17.46 -2.91
N ILE A 4 -5.22 16.81 -1.79
CA ILE A 4 -6.01 17.36 -0.68
C ILE A 4 -5.38 18.67 -0.15
N TYR A 5 -4.06 18.67 0.07
CA TYR A 5 -3.31 19.86 0.48
C TYR A 5 -3.41 20.99 -0.54
N SER A 6 -3.29 20.68 -1.84
CA SER A 6 -3.38 21.65 -2.94
C SER A 6 -4.77 22.29 -3.06
N ARG A 7 -5.82 21.50 -2.86
CA ARG A 7 -7.22 21.95 -2.84
C ARG A 7 -7.56 22.78 -1.61
N ARG A 8 -6.73 22.71 -0.55
CA ARG A 8 -7.03 23.33 0.77
C ARG A 8 -8.42 22.89 1.27
N TRP A 9 -8.81 21.67 0.95
CA TRP A 9 -10.14 21.19 1.27
C TRP A 9 -10.27 20.97 2.77
N SER A 10 -11.42 21.33 3.32
CA SER A 10 -11.80 21.12 4.71
C SER A 10 -13.31 20.90 4.74
N CYS A 11 -13.78 20.04 5.63
CA CYS A 11 -15.21 19.83 5.84
C CYS A 11 -15.87 21.08 6.44
N GLU A 12 -17.18 21.17 6.31
CA GLU A 12 -17.97 22.18 7.01
C GLU A 12 -17.80 22.03 8.53
N GLU A 13 -17.76 23.16 9.24
CA GLU A 13 -17.64 23.14 10.68
C GLU A 13 -18.92 22.57 11.31
N THR A 14 -18.77 21.49 12.06
CA THR A 14 -19.81 20.89 12.91
C THR A 14 -19.54 21.20 14.38
N ASP A 15 -20.54 20.97 15.24
CA ASP A 15 -20.38 21.09 16.69
C ASP A 15 -19.24 20.21 17.22
N VAL A 16 -19.07 19.01 16.67
CA VAL A 16 -17.95 18.10 17.00
C VAL A 16 -16.61 18.75 16.64
N THR A 17 -16.45 19.24 15.41
CA THR A 17 -15.19 19.88 15.00
C THR A 17 -14.88 21.15 15.79
N ARG A 18 -15.91 21.88 16.24
CA ARG A 18 -15.75 23.05 17.11
C ARG A 18 -15.29 22.65 18.52
N GLN A 19 -15.83 21.57 19.08
CA GLN A 19 -15.38 21.02 20.36
C GLN A 19 -13.94 20.52 20.29
N LEU A 20 -13.57 19.80 19.23
CA LEU A 20 -12.20 19.34 19.02
C LEU A 20 -11.17 20.49 19.01
N LYS A 21 -11.52 21.67 18.49
CA LYS A 21 -10.65 22.86 18.55
C LYS A 21 -10.37 23.33 19.98
N ASN A 22 -11.26 23.08 20.92
CA ASN A 22 -11.07 23.42 22.34
C ASN A 22 -10.37 22.32 23.13
N GLU A 23 -10.45 21.06 22.68
CA GLU A 23 -9.90 19.89 23.39
C GLU A 23 -8.48 19.53 22.95
N LEU A 24 -8.17 19.65 21.65
CA LEU A 24 -6.91 19.16 21.09
C LEU A 24 -5.71 20.10 21.33
N PHE A 25 -5.96 21.35 21.71
CA PHE A 25 -4.92 22.37 21.81
C PHE A 25 -4.84 22.97 23.21
N VAL A 26 -3.61 23.10 23.72
CA VAL A 26 -3.34 23.74 25.02
C VAL A 26 -3.61 25.26 24.96
N GLN A 27 -3.39 25.87 23.80
CA GLN A 27 -3.66 27.28 23.55
C GLN A 27 -5.05 27.45 22.93
N GLN A 28 -5.68 28.62 23.11
CA GLN A 28 -6.92 28.94 22.40
C GLN A 28 -6.70 28.82 20.90
N HIS A 29 -7.50 28.01 20.22
CA HIS A 29 -7.33 27.70 18.80
C HIS A 29 -7.16 28.96 17.91
N ALA A 30 -7.91 30.02 18.20
CA ALA A 30 -7.86 31.28 17.45
C ALA A 30 -6.56 32.07 17.61
N SER A 31 -5.78 31.85 18.68
CA SER A 31 -4.51 32.55 18.93
C SER A 31 -3.28 31.80 18.44
N ILE A 32 -3.43 30.56 17.94
CA ILE A 32 -2.32 29.71 17.50
C ILE A 32 -1.63 30.32 16.27
N ASN A 33 -0.31 30.52 16.37
CA ASN A 33 0.52 30.89 15.23
C ASN A 33 0.91 29.65 14.40
N TRP A 34 0.00 29.19 13.55
CA TRP A 34 0.20 28.00 12.70
C TRP A 34 1.48 28.03 11.86
N LYS A 35 1.97 29.22 11.47
CA LYS A 35 3.19 29.34 10.66
C LYS A 35 4.44 28.96 11.47
N ALA A 36 4.46 29.21 12.77
CA ALA A 36 5.55 28.86 13.66
C ALA A 36 5.63 27.35 13.92
N HIS A 37 4.48 26.67 13.94
CA HIS A 37 4.39 25.26 14.34
C HIS A 37 4.61 24.25 13.19
N ARG A 38 4.99 24.68 11.97
CA ARG A 38 5.15 23.77 10.81
C ARG A 38 6.19 22.67 11.00
N ASN A 39 7.19 22.91 11.85
CA ASN A 39 8.28 21.98 12.10
C ASN A 39 8.22 21.35 13.49
N ASP A 40 7.25 21.73 14.31
CA ASP A 40 7.13 21.26 15.69
C ASP A 40 6.63 19.82 15.69
N ILE A 41 7.42 18.96 16.35
CA ILE A 41 7.09 17.57 16.65
C ILE A 41 7.55 17.35 18.09
N ALA A 42 6.74 16.68 18.90
CA ALA A 42 7.13 16.33 20.26
C ALA A 42 8.45 15.54 20.23
N THR A 43 9.38 15.88 21.12
CA THR A 43 10.71 15.26 21.13
C THR A 43 10.66 13.74 21.32
N THR A 44 9.65 13.25 22.05
CA THR A 44 9.43 11.83 22.32
C THR A 44 9.01 11.06 21.06
N ASP A 45 8.29 11.69 20.14
CA ASP A 45 7.76 11.06 18.93
C ASP A 45 8.65 11.29 17.69
N ASN A 46 9.69 12.11 17.83
CA ASN A 46 10.58 12.51 16.74
C ASN A 46 11.72 11.50 16.52
N TYR A 47 11.37 10.29 16.08
CA TYR A 47 12.33 9.21 15.83
C TYR A 47 13.36 9.55 14.74
N HIS A 48 12.97 10.36 13.75
CA HIS A 48 13.84 10.81 12.67
C HIS A 48 13.82 12.33 12.49
N PRO A 49 14.62 13.07 13.29
CA PRO A 49 14.67 14.52 13.21
C PRO A 49 15.02 15.02 11.80
N LYS A 50 14.27 16.05 11.38
CA LYS A 50 14.47 16.73 10.09
C LYS A 50 15.92 17.18 9.95
N THR A 51 16.54 16.81 8.84
CA THR A 51 17.89 17.28 8.50
C THR A 51 17.87 18.77 8.18
N TRP A 52 19.02 19.44 8.29
CA TRP A 52 19.15 20.82 7.84
C TRP A 52 18.77 20.98 6.35
N VAL A 53 19.11 19.97 5.52
CA VAL A 53 18.75 19.94 4.09
C VAL A 53 17.23 19.95 3.92
N LEU A 54 16.51 19.07 4.62
CA LEU A 54 15.05 19.01 4.55
C LEU A 54 14.41 20.30 5.07
N ASN A 55 14.94 20.88 6.15
CA ASN A 55 14.49 22.18 6.66
C ASN A 55 14.69 23.31 5.64
N THR A 56 15.83 23.34 4.94
CA THR A 56 16.08 24.31 3.86
C THR A 56 15.10 24.11 2.71
N VAL A 57 14.85 22.87 2.27
CA VAL A 57 13.87 22.58 1.22
C VAL A 57 12.46 23.00 1.63
N ASN A 58 12.02 22.67 2.85
CA ASN A 58 10.72 23.09 3.36
C ASN A 58 10.60 24.62 3.43
N TRP A 59 11.66 25.31 3.86
CA TRP A 59 11.70 26.76 3.87
C TRP A 59 11.56 27.34 2.46
N LEU A 60 12.27 26.79 1.47
CA LEU A 60 12.16 27.21 0.07
C LEU A 60 10.76 26.96 -0.50
N LEU A 61 10.16 25.80 -0.19
CA LEU A 61 8.82 25.46 -0.64
C LEU A 61 7.78 26.48 -0.13
N ILE A 62 7.90 26.90 1.13
CA ILE A 62 6.93 27.80 1.76
C ILE A 62 7.17 29.27 1.42
N ASN A 63 8.43 29.72 1.39
CA ASN A 63 8.75 31.15 1.27
C ASN A 63 9.10 31.57 -0.16
N VAL A 64 9.37 30.61 -1.06
CA VAL A 64 9.72 30.90 -2.46
C VAL A 64 8.73 30.25 -3.42
N TRP A 65 8.56 28.92 -3.35
CA TRP A 65 7.75 28.19 -4.31
C TRP A 65 6.26 28.56 -4.23
N GLU A 66 5.65 28.41 -3.05
CA GLU A 66 4.24 28.72 -2.82
C GLU A 66 3.83 30.15 -3.22
N PRO A 67 4.55 31.22 -2.82
CA PRO A 67 4.16 32.59 -3.15
C PRO A 67 4.53 33.06 -4.56
N TYR A 68 5.62 32.55 -5.17
CA TYR A 68 6.16 33.15 -6.39
C TYR A 68 6.23 32.22 -7.60
N LEU A 69 6.42 30.91 -7.40
CA LEU A 69 6.69 29.97 -8.50
C LEU A 69 5.50 29.07 -8.85
N LYS A 70 4.63 28.79 -7.89
CA LYS A 70 3.46 27.93 -8.09
C LYS A 70 2.34 28.69 -8.81
N THR A 71 2.36 28.66 -10.13
CA THR A 71 1.27 29.21 -10.96
C THR A 71 0.03 28.31 -10.91
N SER A 72 -1.15 28.88 -11.20
CA SER A 72 -2.40 28.11 -11.30
C SER A 72 -2.31 27.00 -12.35
N SER A 73 -1.63 27.23 -13.47
CA SER A 73 -1.44 26.21 -14.51
C SER A 73 -0.61 25.02 -14.03
N ILE A 74 0.47 25.27 -13.27
CA ILE A 74 1.28 24.19 -12.67
C ILE A 74 0.43 23.42 -11.65
N LYS A 75 -0.33 24.15 -10.81
CA LYS A 75 -1.22 23.57 -9.83
C LYS A 75 -2.26 22.64 -10.47
N GLU A 76 -3.00 23.13 -11.47
CA GLU A 76 -4.05 22.38 -12.17
C GLU A 76 -3.49 21.14 -12.87
N LYS A 77 -2.32 21.25 -13.54
CA LYS A 77 -1.65 20.10 -14.15
C LYS A 77 -1.24 19.05 -13.12
N ALA A 78 -0.71 19.48 -11.98
CA ALA A 78 -0.34 18.57 -10.89
C ALA A 78 -1.57 17.91 -10.25
N GLU A 79 -2.65 18.66 -10.05
CA GLU A 79 -3.92 18.12 -9.54
C GLU A 79 -4.53 17.10 -10.51
N ALA A 80 -4.57 17.41 -11.81
CA ALA A 80 -5.06 16.49 -12.84
C ALA A 80 -4.22 15.20 -12.89
N TRP A 81 -2.89 15.32 -12.80
CA TRP A 81 -2.01 14.15 -12.77
C TRP A 81 -2.20 13.28 -11.53
N VAL A 82 -2.32 13.87 -10.34
CA VAL A 82 -2.59 13.11 -9.12
C VAL A 82 -3.97 12.45 -9.17
N SER A 83 -4.97 13.13 -9.73
CA SER A 83 -6.30 12.55 -9.98
C SER A 83 -6.21 11.32 -10.89
N GLU A 84 -5.46 11.41 -11.99
CA GLU A 84 -5.27 10.29 -12.91
C GLU A 84 -4.52 9.12 -12.26
N LEU A 85 -3.53 9.40 -11.40
CA LEU A 85 -2.85 8.38 -10.60
C LEU A 85 -3.80 7.66 -9.64
N VAL A 86 -4.76 8.37 -9.04
CA VAL A 86 -5.80 7.75 -8.19
C VAL A 86 -6.69 6.84 -9.03
N ASP A 87 -7.15 7.29 -10.21
CA ASP A 87 -8.00 6.44 -11.07
C ASP A 87 -7.27 5.16 -11.51
N MET A 88 -5.97 5.26 -11.84
CA MET A 88 -5.16 4.09 -12.18
C MET A 88 -4.98 3.16 -10.96
N GLU A 89 -4.77 3.71 -9.76
CA GLU A 89 -4.66 2.90 -8.54
C GLU A 89 -5.97 2.18 -8.19
N ASP A 90 -7.09 2.88 -8.30
CA ASP A 90 -8.42 2.35 -8.04
C ASP A 90 -8.78 1.24 -9.02
N ALA A 91 -8.45 1.42 -10.30
CA ALA A 91 -8.60 0.37 -11.32
C ALA A 91 -7.69 -0.85 -11.05
N ASN A 92 -6.50 -0.64 -10.49
CA ASN A 92 -5.52 -1.71 -10.25
C ASN A 92 -5.80 -2.55 -9.01
N THR A 93 -6.55 -2.00 -8.06
CA THR A 93 -6.77 -2.56 -6.70
C THR A 93 -8.25 -2.71 -6.35
N ASP A 94 -9.14 -2.42 -7.31
CA ASP A 94 -10.58 -2.30 -7.09
C ASP A 94 -10.89 -1.43 -5.86
N TYR A 95 -10.30 -0.23 -5.84
CA TYR A 95 -10.43 0.81 -4.82
C TYR A 95 -9.91 0.43 -3.42
N ALA A 96 -9.26 -0.73 -3.27
CA ALA A 96 -8.68 -1.14 -1.99
C ALA A 96 -7.44 -0.33 -1.61
N GLY A 97 -6.69 0.17 -2.61
CA GLY A 97 -5.36 0.73 -2.42
C GLY A 97 -4.35 -0.29 -1.89
N LEU A 98 -3.11 0.15 -1.68
CA LEU A 98 -2.06 -0.71 -1.13
C LEU A 98 -2.33 -1.12 0.34
N ALA A 99 -2.79 -0.17 1.16
CA ALA A 99 -2.90 -0.28 2.60
C ALA A 99 -3.99 0.65 3.17
N PRO A 100 -4.38 0.53 4.46
CA PRO A 100 -5.45 1.32 5.07
C PRO A 100 -5.11 2.78 5.34
N VAL A 101 -3.96 3.26 4.84
CA VAL A 101 -3.63 4.68 4.77
C VAL A 101 -3.91 5.24 3.37
N SER A 102 -3.53 4.50 2.32
CA SER A 102 -3.73 4.96 0.93
C SER A 102 -5.22 4.96 0.56
N ASN A 103 -5.99 3.95 0.99
CA ASN A 103 -7.41 3.86 0.69
C ASN A 103 -8.21 5.10 1.15
N PRO A 104 -8.26 5.44 2.45
CA PRO A 104 -9.06 6.59 2.89
C PRO A 104 -8.52 7.92 2.31
N MET A 105 -7.23 8.01 2.00
CA MET A 105 -6.67 9.19 1.33
C MET A 105 -7.17 9.33 -0.12
N ASN A 106 -7.28 8.22 -0.85
CA ASN A 106 -7.87 8.21 -2.19
C ASN A 106 -9.38 8.43 -2.14
N GLU A 107 -10.08 7.86 -1.15
CA GLU A 107 -11.50 8.12 -0.91
C GLU A 107 -11.78 9.62 -0.75
N ILE A 108 -10.96 10.34 0.04
CA ILE A 108 -11.10 11.80 0.18
C ILE A 108 -10.83 12.52 -1.14
N VAL A 109 -9.86 12.07 -1.96
CA VAL A 109 -9.64 12.64 -3.29
C VAL A 109 -10.89 12.46 -4.16
N CYS A 110 -11.44 11.25 -4.21
CA CYS A 110 -12.67 10.92 -4.92
C CYS A 110 -13.87 11.69 -4.38
N TYR A 111 -13.96 11.91 -3.07
CA TYR A 111 -15.01 12.72 -2.44
C TYR A 111 -14.95 14.18 -2.90
N ILE A 112 -13.76 14.77 -2.88
CA ILE A 112 -13.54 16.17 -3.30
C ILE A 112 -13.80 16.34 -4.80
N ARG A 113 -13.41 15.36 -5.61
CA ARG A 113 -13.46 15.43 -7.07
C ARG A 113 -14.83 15.05 -7.63
N ASP A 114 -15.39 13.93 -7.17
CA ASP A 114 -16.56 13.26 -7.76
C ASP A 114 -17.85 13.52 -6.96
N GLY A 115 -17.70 14.01 -5.72
CA GLY A 115 -18.80 14.34 -4.83
C GLY A 115 -19.27 13.19 -3.94
N PRO A 116 -19.99 13.51 -2.86
CA PRO A 116 -20.54 12.52 -1.95
C PRO A 116 -21.49 11.56 -2.68
N GLY A 117 -21.34 10.26 -2.43
CA GLY A 117 -22.19 9.25 -3.06
C GLY A 117 -21.87 9.00 -4.53
N SER A 118 -20.71 9.41 -5.05
CA SER A 118 -20.21 8.86 -6.31
C SER A 118 -19.94 7.35 -6.19
N TYR A 119 -19.79 6.66 -7.32
CA TYR A 119 -19.38 5.25 -7.30
C TYR A 119 -18.00 5.08 -6.66
N SER A 120 -17.04 5.95 -7.00
CA SER A 120 -15.67 5.92 -6.47
C SER A 120 -15.65 6.02 -4.94
N VAL A 121 -16.41 6.97 -4.37
CA VAL A 121 -16.50 7.13 -2.91
C VAL A 121 -17.12 5.89 -2.27
N ARG A 122 -18.29 5.43 -2.74
CA ARG A 122 -18.94 4.25 -2.16
C ARG A 122 -18.05 3.01 -2.22
N ARG A 123 -17.34 2.81 -3.34
CA ARG A 123 -16.50 1.62 -3.53
C ARG A 123 -15.28 1.65 -2.61
N HIS A 124 -14.66 2.82 -2.40
CA HIS A 124 -13.64 2.97 -1.36
C HIS A 124 -14.18 2.66 0.04
N THR A 125 -15.33 3.22 0.42
CA THR A 125 -15.95 2.98 1.73
C THR A 125 -16.19 1.48 1.96
N GLU A 126 -16.72 0.78 0.96
CA GLU A 126 -16.90 -0.68 1.02
C GLU A 126 -15.57 -1.41 1.26
N ARG A 127 -14.52 -1.01 0.54
CA ARG A 127 -13.19 -1.62 0.62
C ARG A 127 -12.42 -1.30 1.90
N LEU A 128 -12.77 -0.22 2.62
CA LEU A 128 -12.20 0.03 3.95
C LEU A 128 -12.51 -1.08 4.93
N HIS A 129 -13.65 -1.75 4.78
CA HIS A 129 -14.03 -2.88 5.64
C HIS A 129 -13.08 -4.07 5.50
N ASP A 130 -12.39 -4.22 4.36
CA ASP A 130 -11.43 -5.31 4.14
C ASP A 130 -10.24 -5.27 5.11
N ALA A 131 -9.95 -4.10 5.70
CA ALA A 131 -8.91 -3.93 6.71
C ALA A 131 -9.43 -4.01 8.15
N LEU A 132 -10.76 -4.06 8.38
CA LEU A 132 -11.32 -4.12 9.72
C LEU A 132 -11.38 -5.57 10.22
N TRP A 133 -10.90 -5.80 11.44
CA TRP A 133 -10.83 -7.13 12.06
C TRP A 133 -11.37 -7.12 13.48
N MET A 134 -12.22 -8.10 13.78
CA MET A 134 -12.73 -8.35 15.13
C MET A 134 -11.82 -9.33 15.86
N ASN A 135 -11.21 -8.90 16.96
CA ASN A 135 -10.49 -9.76 17.89
C ASN A 135 -11.09 -9.68 19.31
N ALA A 136 -10.43 -10.29 20.29
CA ALA A 136 -10.87 -10.28 21.68
C ALA A 136 -10.88 -8.88 22.34
N GLU A 137 -10.17 -7.91 21.77
CA GLU A 137 -10.07 -6.52 22.25
C GLU A 137 -11.08 -5.59 21.56
N GLY A 138 -11.72 -6.03 20.47
CA GLY A 138 -12.72 -5.27 19.73
C GLY A 138 -12.45 -5.24 18.22
N MET A 139 -13.00 -4.23 17.54
CA MET A 139 -12.74 -3.99 16.12
C MET A 139 -11.48 -3.14 15.97
N LEU A 140 -10.49 -3.63 15.24
CA LEU A 140 -9.25 -2.93 14.93
C LEU A 140 -9.03 -2.83 13.41
N CYS A 141 -8.18 -1.90 13.00
CA CYS A 141 -7.74 -1.78 11.61
C CYS A 141 -6.39 -2.49 11.43
N ASN A 142 -6.32 -3.45 10.52
CA ASN A 142 -5.12 -4.17 10.14
C ASN A 142 -4.13 -3.25 9.40
N GLY A 143 -2.87 -3.68 9.24
CA GLY A 143 -1.88 -2.95 8.44
C GLY A 143 -2.06 -3.07 6.91
N THR A 144 -2.84 -4.06 6.48
CA THR A 144 -3.22 -4.41 5.09
C THR A 144 -4.63 -5.00 5.11
N ASN A 145 -5.19 -5.41 3.97
CA ASN A 145 -6.45 -6.18 3.94
C ASN A 145 -6.29 -7.66 4.35
N GLY A 146 -5.32 -7.95 5.22
CA GLY A 146 -4.94 -9.27 5.70
C GLY A 146 -3.54 -9.72 5.28
N VAL A 147 -3.19 -10.95 5.64
CA VAL A 147 -1.87 -11.57 5.44
C VAL A 147 -1.98 -12.96 4.79
N GLN A 148 -3.05 -13.17 4.02
CA GLN A 148 -3.58 -14.48 3.66
C GLN A 148 -2.58 -15.31 2.82
N SER A 149 -1.94 -14.73 1.82
CA SER A 149 -0.96 -15.43 0.98
C SER A 149 0.32 -15.73 1.74
N TRP A 150 0.80 -14.78 2.53
CA TRP A 150 1.97 -14.93 3.40
C TRP A 150 1.81 -16.09 4.39
N ASP A 151 0.75 -16.05 5.20
CA ASP A 151 0.51 -17.07 6.23
C ASP A 151 0.22 -18.45 5.63
N THR A 152 -0.50 -18.50 4.50
CA THR A 152 -0.75 -19.76 3.79
C THR A 152 0.55 -20.38 3.29
N ALA A 153 1.43 -19.58 2.68
CA ALA A 153 2.71 -20.06 2.18
C ALA A 153 3.58 -20.63 3.31
N PHE A 154 3.74 -19.90 4.42
CA PHE A 154 4.52 -20.39 5.56
C PHE A 154 3.89 -21.58 6.26
N THR A 155 2.56 -21.64 6.37
CA THR A 155 1.86 -22.80 6.95
C THR A 155 2.15 -24.06 6.14
N ILE A 156 2.09 -23.97 4.80
CA ILE A 156 2.44 -25.10 3.93
C ILE A 156 3.89 -25.54 4.20
N GLN A 157 4.84 -24.60 4.20
CA GLN A 157 6.25 -24.93 4.39
C GLN A 157 6.54 -25.55 5.75
N ALA A 158 5.91 -25.05 6.82
CA ALA A 158 6.06 -25.62 8.15
C ALA A 158 5.59 -27.08 8.21
N ILE A 159 4.44 -27.38 7.58
CA ILE A 159 3.90 -28.74 7.53
C ILE A 159 4.78 -29.67 6.69
N MET A 160 5.26 -29.20 5.54
CA MET A 160 6.22 -29.94 4.70
C MET A 160 7.54 -30.19 5.45
N ALA A 161 8.07 -29.20 6.16
CA ALA A 161 9.30 -29.34 6.94
C ALA A 161 9.15 -30.34 8.10
N ALA A 162 7.93 -30.48 8.64
CA ALA A 162 7.61 -31.46 9.67
C ALA A 162 7.34 -32.87 9.13
N GLY A 163 7.34 -33.09 7.81
CA GLY A 163 7.03 -34.38 7.19
C GLY A 163 5.56 -34.80 7.32
N LEU A 164 4.68 -33.85 7.66
CA LEU A 164 3.26 -34.10 7.93
C LEU A 164 2.42 -34.12 6.66
N GLU A 165 2.97 -33.76 5.50
CA GLU A 165 2.27 -33.81 4.21
C GLU A 165 1.90 -35.22 3.78
N LYS A 166 2.58 -36.24 4.34
CA LYS A 166 2.34 -37.66 4.07
C LYS A 166 1.18 -38.23 4.88
N ASP A 167 0.85 -37.60 6.00
CA ASP A 167 -0.29 -37.99 6.83
C ASP A 167 -1.58 -37.53 6.15
N GLU A 168 -2.44 -38.50 5.81
CA GLU A 168 -3.72 -38.28 5.13
C GLU A 168 -4.63 -37.30 5.86
N ARG A 169 -4.46 -37.14 7.18
CA ARG A 169 -5.21 -36.17 7.98
C ARG A 169 -5.05 -34.74 7.48
N TRP A 170 -3.86 -34.36 7.00
CA TRP A 170 -3.56 -32.99 6.57
C TRP A 170 -3.85 -32.74 5.09
N ARG A 171 -3.99 -33.81 4.29
CA ARG A 171 -4.16 -33.74 2.84
C ARG A 171 -5.34 -32.85 2.40
N PRO A 172 -6.55 -32.91 3.02
CA PRO A 172 -7.66 -32.03 2.62
C PRO A 172 -7.36 -30.54 2.84
N MET A 173 -6.67 -30.21 3.93
CA MET A 173 -6.29 -28.83 4.25
C MET A 173 -5.21 -28.32 3.29
N LEU A 174 -4.18 -29.12 3.04
CA LEU A 174 -3.08 -28.77 2.12
C LEU A 174 -3.56 -28.63 0.67
N ASN A 175 -4.52 -29.46 0.21
CA ASN A 175 -5.16 -29.26 -1.10
C ASN A 175 -5.91 -27.93 -1.19
N LYS A 176 -6.59 -27.50 -0.12
CA LYS A 176 -7.25 -26.19 -0.07
C LYS A 176 -6.23 -25.06 -0.05
N ALA A 177 -5.12 -25.22 0.66
CA ALA A 177 -4.03 -24.24 0.73
C ALA A 177 -3.34 -24.06 -0.63
N LEU A 178 -3.03 -25.17 -1.33
CA LEU A 178 -2.51 -25.14 -2.69
C LEU A 178 -3.50 -24.49 -3.67
N GLY A 179 -4.78 -24.86 -3.60
CA GLY A 179 -5.84 -24.23 -4.39
C GLY A 179 -6.03 -22.74 -4.06
N PHE A 180 -5.79 -22.33 -2.82
CA PHE A 180 -5.80 -20.92 -2.45
C PHE A 180 -4.65 -20.18 -3.15
N LEU A 181 -3.41 -20.65 -3.03
CA LEU A 181 -2.25 -20.02 -3.69
C LEU A 181 -2.43 -19.99 -5.22
N ASP A 182 -2.99 -21.05 -5.83
CA ASP A 182 -3.34 -21.05 -7.25
C ASP A 182 -4.26 -19.88 -7.64
N ARG A 183 -5.33 -19.65 -6.86
CA ARG A 183 -6.28 -18.57 -7.11
C ARG A 183 -5.70 -17.18 -6.82
N GLN A 184 -4.73 -17.09 -5.91
CA GLN A 184 -4.13 -15.82 -5.51
C GLN A 184 -3.01 -15.34 -6.45
N GLN A 185 -2.47 -16.19 -7.32
CA GLN A 185 -1.46 -15.76 -8.28
C GLN A 185 -2.06 -14.73 -9.25
N ILE A 186 -1.39 -13.61 -9.42
CA ILE A 186 -1.77 -12.58 -10.40
C ILE A 186 -1.36 -13.06 -11.79
N ARG A 187 -2.29 -13.06 -12.76
CA ARG A 187 -2.05 -13.62 -14.11
C ARG A 187 -1.83 -12.55 -15.17
N GLU A 188 -1.97 -11.28 -14.80
CA GLU A 188 -1.93 -10.13 -15.69
C GLU A 188 -1.21 -8.93 -15.07
N ASN A 189 -0.56 -8.15 -15.91
CA ASN A 189 0.00 -6.86 -15.53
C ASN A 189 -1.07 -5.78 -15.40
N CYS A 190 -0.74 -4.68 -14.73
CA CYS A 190 -1.58 -3.49 -14.70
C CYS A 190 -1.76 -2.91 -16.11
N LYS A 191 -2.91 -2.32 -16.38
CA LYS A 191 -3.08 -1.45 -17.55
C LYS A 191 -2.18 -0.23 -17.38
N ASP A 192 -1.50 0.18 -18.45
CA ASP A 192 -0.58 1.33 -18.45
C ASP A 192 0.44 1.27 -17.29
N GLN A 193 0.98 0.08 -17.02
CA GLN A 193 1.84 -0.24 -15.87
C GLN A 193 2.97 0.79 -15.65
N GLU A 194 3.68 1.17 -16.70
CA GLU A 194 4.79 2.11 -16.62
C GLU A 194 4.33 3.52 -16.22
N LYS A 195 3.15 3.94 -16.71
CA LYS A 195 2.57 5.26 -16.47
C LYS A 195 2.16 5.46 -15.01
N CYS A 196 1.66 4.40 -14.38
CA CYS A 196 1.30 4.38 -12.96
C CYS A 196 2.46 3.92 -12.06
N TYR A 197 3.67 3.79 -12.60
CA TYR A 197 4.89 3.40 -11.90
C TYR A 197 4.82 2.02 -11.23
N ARG A 198 3.98 1.11 -11.71
CA ARG A 198 3.83 -0.23 -11.10
C ARG A 198 4.95 -1.17 -11.53
N GLN A 199 5.42 -2.00 -10.61
CA GLN A 199 6.29 -3.13 -10.93
C GLN A 199 5.54 -4.18 -11.77
N HIS A 200 6.27 -4.90 -12.64
CA HIS A 200 5.75 -6.10 -13.31
C HIS A 200 5.18 -7.06 -12.26
N ARG A 201 3.94 -7.54 -12.46
CA ARG A 201 3.22 -8.33 -11.46
C ARG A 201 2.67 -9.67 -11.94
N LYS A 202 2.64 -9.91 -13.25
CA LYS A 202 2.23 -11.21 -13.80
C LYS A 202 3.11 -12.32 -13.20
N GLY A 203 2.48 -13.39 -12.75
CA GLY A 203 3.13 -14.53 -12.11
C GLY A 203 3.37 -14.36 -10.60
N GLY A 204 3.22 -13.15 -10.05
CA GLY A 204 3.52 -12.90 -8.64
C GLY A 204 2.35 -13.13 -7.69
N TRP A 205 2.67 -13.09 -6.39
CA TRP A 205 1.70 -13.10 -5.30
C TRP A 205 1.79 -11.81 -4.47
N PRO A 206 0.64 -11.25 -4.08
CA PRO A 206 0.57 -10.23 -3.07
C PRO A 206 0.80 -10.80 -1.67
N PHE A 207 1.03 -9.91 -0.70
CA PHE A 207 1.12 -10.29 0.72
C PHE A 207 -0.20 -10.86 1.25
N SER A 208 -1.31 -10.24 0.83
CA SER A 208 -2.66 -10.58 1.26
C SER A 208 -3.38 -11.46 0.23
N ASN A 209 -4.06 -10.85 -0.74
CA ASN A 209 -4.90 -11.50 -1.74
C ASN A 209 -4.79 -10.79 -3.09
N ARG A 210 -5.20 -11.48 -4.16
CA ARG A 210 -5.06 -11.05 -5.55
C ARG A 210 -5.64 -9.66 -5.82
N ASP A 211 -6.73 -9.31 -5.14
CA ASP A 211 -7.42 -8.02 -5.32
C ASP A 211 -6.57 -6.84 -4.85
N GLN A 212 -5.71 -7.02 -3.83
CA GLN A 212 -4.73 -5.99 -3.44
C GLN A 212 -3.82 -5.63 -4.62
N GLY A 213 -3.51 -6.59 -5.49
CA GLY A 213 -2.88 -6.35 -6.78
C GLY A 213 -1.40 -5.96 -6.74
N TYR A 214 -0.80 -5.82 -5.55
CA TYR A 214 0.62 -5.51 -5.34
C TYR A 214 1.40 -6.77 -5.00
N ILE A 215 2.26 -7.23 -5.91
CA ILE A 215 3.15 -8.34 -5.59
C ILE A 215 4.31 -7.87 -4.70
N VAL A 216 4.84 -8.79 -3.91
CA VAL A 216 6.02 -8.56 -3.06
C VAL A 216 7.03 -9.65 -3.32
N SER A 217 8.30 -9.30 -3.49
CA SER A 217 9.35 -10.24 -3.92
C SER A 217 9.47 -11.47 -3.00
N ASP A 218 9.42 -11.26 -1.69
CA ASP A 218 9.43 -12.34 -0.68
C ASP A 218 8.16 -13.17 -0.75
N CYS A 219 6.98 -12.55 -0.85
CA CYS A 219 5.70 -13.25 -1.00
C CYS A 219 5.70 -14.12 -2.26
N VAL A 220 6.18 -13.61 -3.39
CA VAL A 220 6.31 -14.40 -4.62
C VAL A 220 7.21 -15.60 -4.38
N SER A 221 8.37 -15.40 -3.75
CA SER A 221 9.36 -16.44 -3.46
C SER A 221 8.82 -17.52 -2.51
N GLU A 222 8.14 -17.12 -1.44
CA GLU A 222 7.56 -18.05 -0.47
C GLU A 222 6.37 -18.80 -1.05
N CYS A 223 5.47 -18.12 -1.77
CA CYS A 223 4.32 -18.77 -2.42
C CYS A 223 4.76 -19.77 -3.50
N ILE A 224 5.69 -19.40 -4.39
CA ILE A 224 6.13 -20.31 -5.47
C ILE A 224 6.83 -21.54 -4.90
N LYS A 225 7.67 -21.36 -3.86
CA LYS A 225 8.32 -22.46 -3.15
C LYS A 225 7.28 -23.40 -2.54
N SER A 226 6.27 -22.87 -1.83
CA SER A 226 5.18 -23.67 -1.24
C SER A 226 4.39 -24.44 -2.30
N VAL A 227 4.08 -23.81 -3.43
CA VAL A 227 3.39 -24.48 -4.56
C VAL A 227 4.22 -25.64 -5.09
N VAL A 228 5.50 -25.39 -5.42
CA VAL A 228 6.40 -26.41 -5.97
C VAL A 228 6.56 -27.58 -5.00
N MET A 229 6.76 -27.30 -3.71
CA MET A 229 6.89 -28.31 -2.66
C MET A 229 5.66 -29.23 -2.59
N LEU A 230 4.45 -28.66 -2.57
CA LEU A 230 3.22 -29.46 -2.49
C LEU A 230 2.95 -30.21 -3.77
N GLN A 231 2.94 -29.55 -4.92
CA GLN A 231 2.51 -30.19 -6.17
C GLN A 231 3.48 -31.26 -6.68
N LYS A 232 4.73 -31.28 -6.17
CA LYS A 232 5.71 -32.34 -6.43
C LYS A 232 5.70 -33.43 -5.35
N SER A 233 4.93 -33.27 -4.28
CA SER A 233 4.70 -34.30 -3.26
C SER A 233 3.61 -35.29 -3.70
N GLU A 234 3.71 -36.54 -3.25
CA GLU A 234 2.83 -37.61 -3.67
C GLU A 234 1.36 -37.39 -3.22
N GLY A 235 0.44 -37.57 -4.17
CA GLY A 235 -1.01 -37.45 -3.95
C GLY A 235 -1.53 -36.01 -3.83
N TYR A 236 -0.73 -35.01 -4.22
CA TYR A 236 -1.19 -33.64 -4.41
C TYR A 236 -1.35 -33.34 -5.92
N PRO A 237 -2.32 -32.51 -6.30
CA PRO A 237 -2.56 -32.19 -7.71
C PRO A 237 -1.56 -31.16 -8.23
N GLN A 238 -1.25 -31.23 -9.53
CA GLN A 238 -0.55 -30.16 -10.24
C GLN A 238 -1.53 -29.06 -10.64
N LEU A 239 -1.54 -27.94 -9.91
CA LEU A 239 -2.44 -26.80 -10.20
C LEU A 239 -1.76 -25.69 -11.01
N LEU A 240 -0.45 -25.52 -10.86
CA LEU A 240 0.33 -24.58 -11.67
C LEU A 240 1.12 -25.35 -12.72
N ASP A 241 0.95 -24.96 -13.97
CA ASP A 241 1.80 -25.40 -15.08
C ASP A 241 3.19 -24.73 -15.02
N ASP A 242 4.12 -25.22 -15.83
CA ASP A 242 5.50 -24.72 -15.87
C ASP A 242 5.55 -23.25 -16.29
N GLN A 243 4.66 -22.80 -17.18
CA GLN A 243 4.64 -21.41 -17.62
C GLN A 243 4.30 -20.46 -16.48
N ARG A 244 3.35 -20.82 -15.61
CA ARG A 244 3.00 -20.03 -14.42
C ARG A 244 4.09 -20.03 -13.36
N ILE A 245 4.93 -21.06 -13.32
CA ILE A 245 6.14 -21.07 -12.49
C ILE A 245 7.17 -20.11 -13.10
N PHE A 246 7.41 -20.17 -14.41
CA PHE A 246 8.35 -19.28 -15.09
C PHE A 246 7.95 -17.81 -14.97
N ASP A 247 6.66 -17.48 -15.11
CA ASP A 247 6.15 -16.12 -14.89
C ASP A 247 6.50 -15.62 -13.47
N ALA A 248 6.43 -16.47 -12.45
CA ALA A 248 6.80 -16.10 -11.07
C ALA A 248 8.31 -15.87 -10.91
N ILE A 249 9.13 -16.70 -11.55
CA ILE A 249 10.59 -16.55 -11.56
C ILE A 249 11.00 -15.27 -12.30
N ASP A 250 10.42 -15.00 -13.46
CA ASP A 250 10.64 -13.77 -14.23
C ASP A 250 10.29 -12.54 -13.39
N ALA A 251 9.16 -12.57 -12.68
CA ALA A 251 8.78 -11.51 -11.77
C ALA A 251 9.87 -11.26 -10.70
N ILE A 252 10.37 -12.32 -10.03
CA ILE A 252 11.44 -12.22 -9.02
C ILE A 252 12.72 -11.63 -9.61
N LEU A 253 13.14 -12.07 -10.79
CA LEU A 253 14.36 -11.58 -11.46
C LEU A 253 14.29 -10.07 -11.72
N LEU A 254 13.10 -9.53 -12.00
CA LEU A 254 12.88 -8.10 -12.22
C LEU A 254 12.97 -7.23 -10.94
N PHE A 255 13.03 -7.83 -9.74
CA PHE A 255 13.27 -7.10 -8.49
C PHE A 255 14.75 -6.88 -8.18
N GLN A 256 15.65 -7.58 -8.88
CA GLN A 256 17.07 -7.57 -8.56
C GLN A 256 17.68 -6.19 -8.80
N ASN A 257 18.53 -5.79 -7.85
CA ASN A 257 19.28 -4.54 -7.92
C ASN A 257 20.74 -4.80 -8.27
N ASP A 258 21.44 -3.74 -8.68
CA ASP A 258 22.89 -3.69 -8.88
C ASP A 258 23.72 -4.15 -7.66
N THR A 259 23.17 -4.07 -6.46
CA THR A 259 23.78 -4.60 -5.22
C THR A 259 23.67 -6.12 -5.05
N GLY A 260 22.90 -6.78 -5.91
CA GLY A 260 22.50 -8.19 -5.76
C GLY A 260 21.29 -8.41 -4.84
N GLY A 261 20.91 -7.42 -4.03
CA GLY A 261 19.72 -7.48 -3.18
C GLY A 261 18.41 -7.25 -3.95
N VAL A 262 17.29 -7.65 -3.36
CA VAL A 262 15.92 -7.45 -3.90
C VAL A 262 15.13 -6.48 -3.02
N GLY A 263 14.35 -5.60 -3.64
CA GLY A 263 13.41 -4.74 -2.92
C GLY A 263 12.10 -5.46 -2.61
N THR A 264 11.20 -4.84 -1.84
CA THR A 264 9.92 -5.47 -1.43
C THR A 264 8.89 -5.46 -2.57
N TYR A 265 8.23 -4.32 -2.80
CA TYR A 265 7.19 -4.15 -3.83
C TYR A 265 7.75 -3.79 -5.20
N GLU A 266 8.97 -3.25 -5.24
CA GLU A 266 9.63 -2.82 -6.47
C GLU A 266 11.16 -2.97 -6.35
N ASN A 267 11.87 -2.86 -7.46
CA ASN A 267 13.32 -2.65 -7.43
C ASN A 267 13.68 -1.28 -6.83
N ARG A 268 14.94 -1.11 -6.42
CA ARG A 268 15.48 0.14 -5.89
C ARG A 268 15.56 1.17 -7.02
N ARG A 269 14.62 2.11 -7.03
CA ARG A 269 14.56 3.21 -8.01
C ARG A 269 15.19 4.52 -7.53
N GLY A 270 15.51 4.61 -6.24
CA GLY A 270 16.09 5.80 -5.62
C GLY A 270 17.52 5.57 -5.12
N GLY A 271 18.37 6.59 -5.25
CA GLY A 271 19.70 6.58 -4.66
C GLY A 271 19.70 6.82 -3.14
N LYS A 272 20.79 6.43 -2.47
CA LYS A 272 20.97 6.53 -1.00
C LYS A 272 20.73 7.93 -0.40
N TYR A 273 20.91 8.99 -1.18
CA TYR A 273 20.71 10.36 -0.71
C TYR A 273 19.23 10.78 -0.65
N MET A 274 18.31 9.99 -1.19
CA MET A 274 16.88 10.23 -1.05
C MET A 274 16.43 10.14 0.42
N ASP A 275 17.11 9.34 1.24
CA ASP A 275 16.80 9.21 2.67
C ASP A 275 17.09 10.49 3.45
N ALA A 276 17.96 11.37 2.94
CA ALA A 276 18.18 12.69 3.53
C ALA A 276 16.90 13.57 3.49
N ARG A 277 15.90 13.18 2.69
CA ARG A 277 14.59 13.82 2.54
C ARG A 277 13.46 13.10 3.32
N ARG A 278 13.70 11.89 3.86
CA ARG A 278 12.69 11.04 4.52
C ARG A 278 12.64 11.16 6.05
N ARG A 279 13.50 11.97 6.65
CA ARG A 279 13.53 12.14 8.11
C ARG A 279 12.48 13.16 8.54
N ALA A 280 11.25 12.69 8.75
CA ALA A 280 10.13 13.44 9.31
C ALA A 280 9.66 12.74 10.59
#